data_AF-A0A553RP26-F1
#
_entry.id   AF-A0A553RP26-F1
#
_cell.length_a   1.000
_cell.length_b   1.000
_cell.length_c   1.000
_cell.angle_alpha   90.00
_cell.angle_beta   90.00
_cell.angle_gamma   90.00
#
_symmetry.space_group_name_H-M   'P 1'
#
loop_
_entity.id
_entity.type
_entity.pdbx_description
1 polymer ?
#
loop_
_entity_poly.entity_id
_entity_poly.type
_entity_poly.pdbx_seq_one_letter_code
_entity_poly.pdbx_strand_id
1 'polypeptide(L)'
;FPYNAPPPHEPVKTLRSLINIRKDTLRLVRCSEDMKLPGQESGNGHSCYNIEFTFDADTQVAITIYYQAIEEFHNGVPIYLPQDSSLQSETVHFKRGVCQQFCLPSHYVNLSEWADDELLFDMDKDIFPMVIQAVVDEGDEHVGHSHVLLATFEK
;
A
#
# COMPACT_ATOMS: atom_id res chain seq x y z
N PHE A 1 -0.38 -31.97 30.44
CA PHE A 1 -0.34 -30.54 30.08
C PHE A 1 -1.11 -29.74 31.12
N PRO A 2 -0.43 -28.94 31.93
CA PRO A 2 -1.01 -27.65 32.30
C PRO A 2 0.04 -26.57 32.10
N TYR A 3 -0.26 -25.57 31.27
CA TYR A 3 0.45 -24.31 31.35
C TYR A 3 -0.01 -23.61 32.63
N ASN A 4 0.93 -23.10 33.41
CA ASN A 4 0.62 -22.26 34.55
C ASN A 4 -0.11 -21.02 34.04
N ALA A 5 -1.20 -20.64 34.71
CA ALA A 5 -1.91 -19.41 34.39
C ALA A 5 -0.94 -18.22 34.50
N PRO A 6 -0.93 -17.29 33.53
CA PRO A 6 -0.05 -16.13 33.59
C PRO A 6 -0.34 -15.31 34.86
N PRO A 7 0.68 -14.72 35.50
CA PRO A 7 0.50 -13.93 36.71
C PRO A 7 -0.51 -12.80 36.50
N PRO A 8 -1.39 -12.50 37.48
CA PRO A 8 -2.47 -11.50 37.37
C PRO A 8 -2.00 -10.04 37.17
N HIS A 9 -0.69 -9.80 37.07
CA HIS A 9 -0.08 -8.48 36.97
C HIS A 9 0.53 -8.19 35.61
N GLU A 10 0.56 -9.17 34.69
CA GLU A 10 0.97 -8.89 33.31
C GLU A 10 -0.26 -8.43 32.49
N PRO A 11 -0.21 -7.22 31.90
CA PRO A 11 -1.29 -6.77 31.04
C PRO A 11 -1.38 -7.67 29.81
N VAL A 12 -2.43 -8.50 29.75
CA VAL A 12 -2.76 -9.28 28.57
C VAL A 12 -3.45 -8.34 27.58
N LYS A 13 -2.70 -7.80 26.62
CA LYS A 13 -3.28 -7.10 25.46
C LYS A 13 -3.53 -8.10 24.36
N THR A 14 -4.74 -8.12 23.82
CA THR A 14 -5.04 -8.89 22.60
C THR A 14 -4.33 -8.26 21.41
N LEU A 15 -3.66 -9.07 20.59
CA LEU A 15 -3.21 -8.63 19.27
C LEU A 15 -4.45 -8.26 18.45
N ARG A 16 -4.56 -6.99 18.06
CA ARG A 16 -5.67 -6.47 17.26
C ARG A 16 -5.14 -5.96 15.93
N SER A 17 -5.60 -6.56 14.84
CA SER A 17 -5.41 -5.98 13.51
C SER A 17 -6.45 -4.88 13.32
N LEU A 18 -6.00 -3.62 13.28
CA LEU A 18 -6.87 -2.46 13.11
C LEU A 18 -7.16 -2.15 11.64
N ILE A 19 -6.31 -2.63 10.75
CA ILE A 19 -6.38 -2.39 9.30
C ILE A 19 -6.15 -3.72 8.60
N ASN A 20 -7.02 -4.05 7.66
CA ASN A 20 -6.94 -5.25 6.86
C ASN A 20 -7.14 -4.92 5.38
N ILE A 21 -6.06 -5.00 4.59
CA ILE A 21 -6.15 -4.90 3.13
C ILE A 21 -6.50 -6.28 2.57
N ARG A 22 -7.57 -6.37 1.78
CA ARG A 22 -8.01 -7.63 1.18
C ARG A 22 -7.22 -7.92 -0.09
N LYS A 23 -6.13 -8.68 0.05
CA LYS A 23 -5.20 -8.98 -1.04
C LYS A 23 -5.85 -9.58 -2.29
N ASP A 24 -6.93 -10.36 -2.13
CA ASP A 24 -7.68 -10.99 -3.23
C ASP A 24 -8.47 -9.99 -4.08
N THR A 25 -8.67 -8.77 -3.57
CA THR A 25 -9.37 -7.70 -4.26
C THR A 25 -8.44 -6.72 -4.97
N LEU A 26 -7.12 -6.87 -4.79
CA LEU A 26 -6.12 -6.02 -5.43
C LEU A 26 -6.13 -6.25 -6.94
N ARG A 27 -6.33 -5.18 -7.71
CA ARG A 27 -6.37 -5.24 -9.17
C ARG A 27 -5.79 -4.00 -9.82
N LEU A 28 -5.23 -4.22 -11.02
CA LEU A 28 -4.89 -3.17 -11.97
C LEU A 28 -6.10 -2.86 -12.84
N VAL A 29 -6.50 -1.60 -12.86
CA VAL A 29 -7.58 -1.11 -13.71
C VAL A 29 -6.97 -0.23 -14.80
N ARG A 30 -7.15 -0.62 -16.06
CA ARG A 30 -6.63 0.17 -17.19
C ARG A 30 -7.35 1.52 -17.25
N CYS A 31 -6.59 2.61 -17.23
CA CYS A 31 -7.13 3.95 -17.43
C CYS A 31 -7.61 4.09 -18.89
N SER A 32 -8.83 4.61 -19.08
CA SER A 32 -9.35 4.95 -20.41
C SER A 32 -8.64 6.21 -20.94
N GLU A 33 -8.49 6.30 -22.27
CA GLU A 33 -7.84 7.46 -22.92
C GLU A 33 -8.56 8.80 -22.59
N ASP A 34 -9.84 8.75 -22.22
CA ASP A 34 -10.67 9.90 -21.83
C ASP A 34 -10.31 10.51 -20.47
N MET A 35 -9.49 9.82 -19.66
CA MET A 35 -9.04 10.30 -18.34
C MET A 35 -7.72 11.07 -18.42
N LYS A 36 -7.27 11.42 -19.63
CA LYS A 36 -6.13 12.32 -19.85
C LYS A 36 -6.53 13.76 -19.48
N LEU A 37 -5.81 14.34 -18.53
CA LEU A 37 -5.82 15.79 -18.31
C LEU A 37 -5.47 16.52 -19.63
N PRO A 38 -6.04 17.72 -19.89
CA PRO A 38 -5.81 18.43 -21.13
C PRO A 38 -4.33 18.84 -21.23
N GLY A 39 -3.54 18.11 -22.03
CA GLY A 39 -2.12 18.37 -22.24
C GLY A 39 -1.24 17.17 -22.60
N GLN A 40 -1.72 15.93 -22.44
CA GLN A 40 -0.97 14.74 -22.90
C GLN A 40 -1.25 14.46 -24.38
N GLU A 41 -0.25 14.67 -25.24
CA GLU A 41 -0.34 14.40 -26.66
C GLU A 41 -0.70 12.93 -26.95
N SER A 42 -1.60 12.76 -27.93
CA SER A 42 -1.99 11.46 -28.49
C SER A 42 -0.82 10.87 -29.28
N GLY A 43 0.02 10.08 -28.61
CA GLY A 43 1.07 9.29 -29.25
C GLY A 43 1.38 8.07 -28.41
N ASN A 44 1.10 6.89 -28.97
CA ASN A 44 1.24 5.55 -28.39
C ASN A 44 0.25 5.18 -27.26
N GLY A 45 -0.40 4.03 -27.43
CA GLY A 45 -1.31 3.41 -26.46
C GLY A 45 -0.57 2.90 -25.24
N HIS A 46 -0.03 3.81 -24.44
CA HIS A 46 0.59 3.54 -23.16
C HIS A 46 -0.49 3.02 -22.21
N SER A 47 -0.33 1.79 -21.74
CA SER A 47 -1.29 1.18 -20.82
C SER A 47 -1.03 1.74 -19.43
N CYS A 48 -1.60 2.90 -19.13
CA CYS A 48 -1.62 3.45 -17.78
C CYS A 48 -2.63 2.66 -16.93
N TYR A 49 -2.26 2.34 -15.69
CA TYR A 49 -3.09 1.58 -14.79
C TYR A 49 -3.31 2.33 -13.47
N ASN A 50 -4.52 2.20 -12.93
CA ASN A 50 -4.88 2.55 -11.57
C ASN A 50 -4.85 1.30 -10.68
N ILE A 51 -4.67 1.49 -9.38
CA ILE A 51 -4.70 0.42 -8.38
C ILE A 51 -5.99 0.52 -7.58
N GLU A 52 -6.75 -0.57 -7.56
CA GLU A 52 -7.94 -0.68 -6.74
C GLU A 52 -7.86 -1.88 -5.81
N PHE A 53 -8.36 -1.70 -4.59
CA PHE A 53 -8.52 -2.79 -3.62
C PHE A 53 -9.56 -2.43 -2.56
N THR A 54 -10.02 -3.44 -1.84
CA THR A 54 -10.91 -3.29 -0.68
C THR A 54 -10.10 -3.43 0.61
N PHE A 55 -10.46 -2.65 1.62
CA PHE A 55 -9.89 -2.76 2.96
C PHE A 55 -10.94 -2.56 4.05
N ASP A 56 -10.60 -3.01 5.25
CA ASP A 56 -11.36 -2.82 6.48
C ASP A 56 -10.48 -2.06 7.48
N ALA A 57 -11.05 -1.08 8.18
CA ALA A 57 -10.35 -0.30 9.19
C ALA A 57 -11.25 0.01 10.39
N ASP A 58 -10.79 -0.36 11.59
CA ASP A 58 -11.47 -0.06 12.87
C ASP A 58 -11.16 1.37 13.39
N THR A 59 -10.32 2.10 12.67
CA THR A 59 -9.75 3.40 13.02
C THR A 59 -9.60 4.27 11.77
N GLN A 60 -9.33 5.57 11.90
CA GLN A 60 -8.89 6.38 10.76
C GLN A 60 -7.53 5.88 10.25
N VAL A 61 -7.38 5.88 8.93
CA VAL A 61 -6.23 5.28 8.24
C VAL A 61 -5.76 6.22 7.13
N ALA A 62 -4.45 6.35 6.99
CA ALA A 62 -3.78 7.00 5.88
C ALA A 62 -3.14 5.93 5.00
N ILE A 63 -3.42 5.95 3.70
CA ILE A 63 -2.97 4.94 2.73
C ILE A 63 -2.09 5.60 1.67
N THR A 64 -0.91 5.02 1.44
CA THR A 64 0.06 5.46 0.44
C THR A 64 0.54 4.25 -0.36
N ILE A 65 0.67 4.42 -1.67
CA ILE A 65 1.23 3.40 -2.58
C ILE A 65 2.63 3.86 -2.98
N TYR A 66 3.60 2.95 -2.89
CA TYR A 66 4.97 3.15 -3.33
C TYR A 66 5.30 2.14 -4.43
N TYR A 67 6.17 2.56 -5.34
CA TYR A 67 6.69 1.77 -6.44
C TYR A 67 8.21 1.79 -6.42
N GLN A 68 8.84 0.69 -6.85
CA GLN A 68 10.30 0.54 -6.83
C GLN A 68 10.90 1.03 -5.50
N ALA A 69 10.34 0.55 -4.40
CA ALA A 69 10.64 1.06 -3.07
C ALA A 69 11.51 0.09 -2.27
N ILE A 70 12.42 0.65 -1.47
CA ILE A 70 13.23 -0.11 -0.51
C ILE A 70 12.58 0.02 0.88
N GLU A 71 12.64 -1.04 1.67
CA GLU A 71 12.19 -1.04 3.06
C GLU A 71 13.32 -0.60 4.00
N GLU A 72 13.05 0.41 4.83
CA GLU A 72 13.90 0.81 5.95
C GLU A 72 13.12 0.74 7.26
N PHE A 73 13.83 0.64 8.39
CA PHE A 73 13.20 0.67 9.72
C PHE A 73 13.63 1.90 10.49
N HIS A 74 12.65 2.68 10.95
CA HIS A 74 12.87 3.81 11.83
C HIS A 74 12.10 3.60 13.12
N ASN A 75 12.83 3.46 14.24
CA ASN A 75 12.25 3.16 15.56
C ASN A 75 11.32 1.93 15.56
N GLY A 76 11.64 0.92 14.75
CA GLY A 76 10.84 -0.31 14.63
C GLY A 76 9.60 -0.19 13.75
N VAL A 77 9.39 0.95 13.08
CA VAL A 77 8.32 1.16 12.09
C VAL A 77 8.93 1.06 10.69
N PRO A 78 8.34 0.28 9.76
CA PRO A 78 8.80 0.22 8.39
C PRO A 78 8.48 1.53 7.65
N ILE A 79 9.46 2.03 6.90
CA ILE A 79 9.36 3.17 6.00
C ILE A 79 9.74 2.68 4.60
N TYR A 80 8.93 3.04 3.60
CA TYR A 80 9.22 2.72 2.21
C TYR A 80 9.74 3.95 1.48
N LEU A 81 10.90 3.79 0.85
CA LEU A 81 11.57 4.87 0.12
C LEU A 81 11.56 4.54 -1.37
N PRO A 82 10.76 5.25 -2.18
CA PRO A 82 10.79 5.09 -3.63
C PRO A 82 12.08 5.70 -4.21
N GLN A 83 12.54 5.19 -5.34
CA GLN A 83 13.72 5.75 -6.03
C GLN A 83 13.50 7.19 -6.53
N ASP A 84 12.25 7.55 -6.83
CA ASP A 84 11.84 8.90 -7.22
C ASP A 84 10.51 9.26 -6.53
N SER A 85 10.34 10.55 -6.22
CA SER A 85 9.10 11.16 -5.77
C SER A 85 7.89 10.92 -6.69
N SER A 86 8.11 10.64 -7.99
CA SER A 86 7.06 10.27 -8.93
C SER A 86 6.55 8.83 -8.77
N LEU A 87 7.30 7.99 -8.05
CA LEU A 87 7.02 6.56 -7.82
C LEU A 87 6.26 6.33 -6.50
N GLN A 88 5.48 7.32 -6.06
CA GLN A 88 4.55 7.18 -4.93
C GLN A 88 3.24 7.90 -5.23
N SER A 89 2.15 7.44 -4.62
CA SER A 89 0.87 8.14 -4.66
C SER A 89 0.82 9.29 -3.66
N GLU A 90 -0.20 10.14 -3.80
CA GLU A 90 -0.67 10.94 -2.67
C GLU A 90 -1.10 10.03 -1.51
N THR A 91 -0.95 10.52 -0.28
CA THR A 91 -1.50 9.86 0.91
C THR A 91 -2.99 10.17 1.01
N VAL A 92 -3.82 9.13 1.00
CA VAL A 92 -5.27 9.26 1.06
C VAL A 92 -5.77 8.86 2.43
N HIS A 93 -6.58 9.72 3.05
CA HIS A 93 -7.11 9.53 4.40
C HIS A 93 -8.54 9.01 4.36
N PHE A 94 -8.81 7.94 5.11
CA PHE A 94 -10.12 7.32 5.24
C PHE A 94 -10.57 7.29 6.70
N LYS A 95 -11.88 7.40 6.89
CA LYS A 95 -12.50 7.18 8.20
C LYS A 95 -12.54 5.68 8.51
N ARG A 96 -12.79 5.34 9.77
CA ARG A 96 -13.12 3.97 10.16
C ARG A 96 -14.31 3.43 9.37
N GLY A 97 -14.25 2.18 8.94
CA GLY A 97 -15.25 1.53 8.13
C GLY A 97 -14.78 0.18 7.58
N VAL A 98 -15.74 -0.67 7.25
CA VAL A 98 -15.52 -1.99 6.64
C VAL A 98 -15.94 -1.98 5.17
N CYS A 99 -15.36 -2.88 4.37
CA CYS A 99 -15.58 -2.96 2.92
C CYS A 99 -15.36 -1.62 2.20
N GLN A 100 -14.39 -0.82 2.64
CA GLN A 100 -14.04 0.43 1.98
C GLN A 100 -13.21 0.14 0.73
N GLN A 101 -13.39 0.95 -0.31
CA GLN A 101 -12.64 0.81 -1.56
C GLN A 101 -11.60 1.92 -1.67
N PHE A 102 -10.36 1.53 -1.91
CA PHE A 102 -9.34 2.45 -2.39
C PHE A 102 -9.39 2.52 -3.91
N CYS A 103 -9.48 3.74 -4.44
CA CYS A 103 -9.34 4.07 -5.84
C CYS A 103 -8.92 5.54 -5.89
N LEU A 104 -7.80 5.85 -6.53
CA LEU A 104 -7.26 7.20 -6.60
C LEU A 104 -7.14 7.63 -8.07
N PRO A 105 -8.19 8.21 -8.67
CA PRO A 105 -8.22 8.52 -10.11
C PRO A 105 -7.08 9.41 -10.61
N SER A 106 -6.52 10.26 -9.74
CA SER A 106 -5.38 11.13 -10.06
C SER A 106 -4.05 10.38 -10.17
N HIS A 107 -3.98 9.13 -9.69
CA HIS A 107 -2.77 8.34 -9.65
C HIS A 107 -2.79 7.25 -10.73
N TYR A 108 -1.70 7.13 -11.48
CA TYR A 108 -1.56 6.10 -12.49
C TYR A 108 -0.10 5.67 -12.62
N VAL A 109 0.12 4.41 -12.97
CA VAL A 109 1.44 3.84 -13.25
C VAL A 109 1.52 3.36 -14.70
N ASN A 110 2.62 3.69 -15.38
CA ASN A 110 2.89 3.22 -16.74
C ASN A 110 3.91 2.07 -16.71
N LEU A 111 3.41 0.85 -16.56
CA LEU A 111 4.26 -0.36 -16.53
C LEU A 111 4.96 -0.66 -17.87
N SER A 112 4.61 0.05 -18.94
CA SER A 112 5.24 -0.14 -20.26
C SER A 112 6.66 0.46 -20.33
N GLU A 113 6.98 1.38 -19.41
CA GLU A 113 8.29 2.02 -19.30
C GLU A 113 9.26 1.22 -18.44
N TRP A 114 8.77 0.23 -17.70
CA TRP A 114 9.58 -0.58 -16.78
C TRP A 114 10.12 -1.83 -17.48
N ALA A 115 11.33 -2.21 -17.10
CA ALA A 115 11.94 -3.46 -17.53
C ALA A 115 11.27 -4.67 -16.83
N ASP A 116 11.35 -5.85 -17.44
CA ASP A 116 10.64 -7.03 -16.91
C ASP A 116 11.18 -7.48 -15.52
N ASP A 117 12.45 -7.18 -15.20
CA ASP A 117 13.05 -7.40 -13.88
C ASP A 117 12.56 -6.41 -12.83
N GLU A 118 12.26 -5.16 -13.22
CA GLU A 118 11.65 -4.15 -12.36
C GLU A 118 10.20 -4.50 -11.97
N LEU A 119 9.54 -5.42 -12.68
CA LEU A 119 8.18 -5.88 -12.33
C LEU A 119 8.16 -6.87 -11.15
N LEU A 120 9.33 -7.42 -10.80
CA LEU A 120 9.53 -8.44 -9.78
C LEU A 120 10.31 -7.89 -8.60
N PHE A 121 10.31 -8.62 -7.49
CA PHE A 121 11.13 -8.26 -6.33
C PHE A 121 12.62 -8.48 -6.64
N ASP A 122 13.42 -7.42 -6.53
CA ASP A 122 14.88 -7.49 -6.69
C ASP A 122 15.49 -7.94 -5.37
N MET A 123 15.90 -9.22 -5.30
CA MET A 123 16.48 -9.80 -4.08
C MET A 123 17.86 -9.24 -3.73
N ASP A 124 18.60 -8.72 -4.70
CA ASP A 124 19.95 -8.21 -4.49
C ASP A 124 19.93 -6.78 -3.95
N LYS A 125 18.97 -5.98 -4.42
CA LYS A 125 18.80 -4.59 -4.01
C LYS A 125 17.69 -4.36 -2.97
N ASP A 126 16.94 -5.41 -2.64
CA ASP A 126 15.77 -5.36 -1.75
C ASP A 126 14.71 -4.34 -2.22
N ILE A 127 14.44 -4.33 -3.54
CA ILE A 127 13.49 -3.40 -4.15
C ILE A 127 12.16 -4.10 -4.37
N PHE A 128 11.11 -3.54 -3.76
CA PHE A 128 9.74 -3.95 -3.94
C PHE A 128 9.09 -3.19 -5.10
N PRO A 129 8.57 -3.89 -6.12
CA PRO A 129 7.96 -3.24 -7.28
C PRO A 129 6.70 -2.46 -6.92
N MET A 130 5.89 -2.95 -5.97
CA MET A 130 4.77 -2.22 -5.39
C MET A 130 4.59 -2.52 -3.91
N VAL A 131 4.36 -1.46 -3.13
CA VAL A 131 4.03 -1.51 -1.71
C VAL A 131 2.79 -0.66 -1.45
N ILE A 132 1.80 -1.23 -0.75
CA ILE A 132 0.66 -0.48 -0.23
C ILE A 132 0.82 -0.41 1.27
N GLN A 133 1.03 0.80 1.79
CA GLN A 133 1.16 1.05 3.20
C GLN A 133 -0.11 1.73 3.72
N ALA A 134 -0.79 1.11 4.66
CA ALA A 134 -1.92 1.68 5.36
C ALA A 134 -1.58 1.85 6.84
N VAL A 135 -1.45 3.09 7.30
CA VAL A 135 -1.03 3.44 8.67
C VAL A 135 -2.19 4.01 9.48
N VAL A 136 -2.22 3.73 10.78
CA VAL A 136 -3.22 4.35 11.66
C VAL A 136 -2.98 5.86 11.76
N ASP A 137 -4.04 6.63 11.57
CA ASP A 137 -4.06 8.09 11.59
C ASP A 137 -5.08 8.62 12.63
N GLU A 138 -5.15 7.95 13.79
CA GLU A 138 -6.08 8.30 14.88
C GLU A 138 -5.44 8.13 16.26
N GLY A 139 -5.15 9.26 16.91
CA GLY A 139 -4.65 9.29 18.29
C GLY A 139 -3.30 8.60 18.50
N ASP A 140 -2.83 8.60 19.75
CA ASP A 140 -1.50 8.11 20.09
C ASP A 140 -1.46 6.63 20.52
N GLU A 141 -2.63 6.02 20.78
CA GLU A 141 -2.74 4.69 21.36
C GLU A 141 -2.21 3.58 20.44
N HIS A 142 -2.29 3.81 19.12
CA HIS A 142 -1.95 2.84 18.09
C HIS A 142 -0.91 3.38 17.09
N VAL A 143 -0.07 4.33 17.51
CA VAL A 143 1.01 4.85 16.66
C VAL A 143 1.94 3.72 16.23
N GLY A 144 2.26 3.69 14.93
CA GLY A 144 3.08 2.65 14.31
C GLY A 144 2.30 1.40 13.89
N HIS A 145 1.03 1.25 14.28
CA HIS A 145 0.19 0.20 13.70
C HIS A 145 -0.03 0.47 12.21
N SER A 146 0.26 -0.53 11.40
CA SER A 146 0.07 -0.46 9.95
C SER A 146 -0.25 -1.83 9.37
N HIS A 147 -0.81 -1.82 8.18
CA HIS A 147 -0.90 -2.97 7.30
C HIS A 147 -0.08 -2.66 6.05
N VAL A 148 0.83 -3.55 5.70
CA VAL A 148 1.62 -3.45 4.48
C VAL A 148 1.24 -4.60 3.57
N LEU A 149 0.92 -4.30 2.32
CA LEU A 149 0.74 -5.28 1.25
C LEU A 149 1.82 -5.08 0.20
N LEU A 150 2.66 -6.11 0.01
CA LEU A 150 3.67 -6.17 -1.04
C LEU A 150 3.08 -6.89 -2.25
N ALA A 151 3.38 -6.40 -3.45
CA ALA A 151 2.85 -6.97 -4.68
C ALA A 151 3.84 -6.80 -5.84
N THR A 152 3.81 -7.76 -6.77
CA THR A 152 4.56 -7.76 -8.02
C THR A 152 3.60 -7.64 -9.20
N PHE A 153 4.15 -7.33 -10.37
CA PHE A 153 3.39 -7.22 -11.61
C PHE A 153 3.64 -8.44 -12.49
N GLU A 154 2.60 -8.94 -13.15
CA GLU A 154 2.70 -9.96 -14.20
C GLU A 154 2.25 -9.34 -15.52
N LYS A 155 2.91 -9.71 -16.62
CA LYS A 155 2.71 -9.15 -17.96
C LYS A 155 2.20 -10.20 -18.93
#